data_AF-A0A1G4MA03-F1
#
_entry.id   AF-A0A1G4MA03-F1
#
_cell.length_a   1.000
_cell.length_b   1.000
_cell.length_c   1.000
_cell.angle_alpha   90.00
_cell.angle_beta   90.00
_cell.angle_gamma   90.00
#
_symmetry.space_group_name_H-M   'P 1'
#
loop_
_entity.id
_entity.type
_entity.pdbx_description
1 polymer ?
#
loop_
_entity_poly.entity_id
_entity_poly.type
_entity_poly.pdbx_seq_one_letter_code
_entity_poly.pdbx_strand_id
1 'polypeptide(L)'
;MPQPKYVQERIESLNSIDRQLTSSLLHASQAVAALAELKRGEEMKHQFEMHARNFYQGLEEATVSLRNEIKFLDDNVGTRLLPINVNKKASDQDDDKLREQLTLLEKELS
;
A
#
# COMPACT_ATOMS: atom_id res chain seq x y z
N MET A 1 -17.24 9.37 -6.92
CA MET A 1 -17.35 9.43 -5.44
C MET A 1 -15.94 9.48 -4.84
N PRO A 2 -15.58 10.48 -4.03
CA PRO A 2 -14.29 10.47 -3.32
C PRO A 2 -14.26 9.30 -2.33
N GLN A 3 -13.15 8.55 -2.29
CA GLN A 3 -13.00 7.42 -1.37
C GLN A 3 -13.06 7.93 0.09
N PRO A 4 -13.58 7.13 1.04
CA PRO A 4 -13.60 7.50 2.45
C PRO A 4 -12.20 7.86 2.96
N LYS A 5 -12.06 8.94 3.75
CA LYS A 5 -10.75 9.41 4.28
C LYS A 5 -9.94 8.29 4.95
N TYR A 6 -10.62 7.42 5.70
CA TYR A 6 -9.98 6.27 6.33
C TYR A 6 -9.32 5.32 5.32
N VAL A 7 -9.96 5.04 4.18
CA VAL A 7 -9.40 4.19 3.11
C VAL A 7 -8.18 4.86 2.47
N GLN A 8 -8.22 6.19 2.30
CA GLN A 8 -7.08 6.96 1.78
C GLN A 8 -5.87 6.87 2.71
N GLU A 9 -6.05 7.02 4.02
CA GLU A 9 -4.97 6.89 5.00
C GLU A 9 -4.33 5.49 5.00
N ARG A 10 -5.11 4.44 4.72
CA ARG A 10 -4.58 3.07 4.59
C ARG A 10 -3.85 2.85 3.27
N ILE A 11 -4.35 3.40 2.17
CA ILE A 11 -3.65 3.39 0.87
C ILE A 11 -2.32 4.16 0.97
N GLU A 12 -2.28 5.28 1.69
CA GLU A 12 -1.05 6.03 1.97
C GLU A 12 -0.06 5.22 2.82
N SER A 13 -0.55 4.50 3.84
CA SER A 13 0.24 3.54 4.63
C SER A 13 0.87 2.47 3.75
N LEU A 14 0.08 1.81 2.90
CA LEU A 14 0.56 0.80 1.94
C LEU A 14 1.59 1.37 0.96
N ASN A 15 1.33 2.55 0.40
CA ASN A 15 2.28 3.24 -0.49
C ASN A 15 3.60 3.58 0.22
N SER A 16 3.56 3.90 1.53
CA SER A 16 4.77 4.10 2.32
C SER A 16 5.59 2.83 2.44
N ILE A 17 4.93 1.68 2.66
CA ILE A 17 5.61 0.39 2.75
C ILE A 17 6.24 0.00 1.40
N ASP A 18 5.56 0.24 0.28
CA ASP A 18 6.13 0.00 -1.06
C ASP A 18 7.39 0.83 -1.32
N ARG A 19 7.44 2.08 -0.83
CA ARG A 19 8.64 2.91 -0.89
C ARG A 19 9.78 2.33 -0.05
N GLN A 20 9.48 1.80 1.14
CA GLN A 20 10.47 1.12 1.99
C GLN A 20 11.04 -0.14 1.32
N LEU A 21 10.19 -0.94 0.67
CA LEU A 21 10.63 -2.10 -0.10
C LEU A 21 11.54 -1.71 -1.28
N THR A 22 11.18 -0.63 -1.97
CA THR A 22 11.99 -0.09 -3.08
C THR A 22 13.37 0.39 -2.58
N SER A 23 13.41 1.07 -1.44
CA SER A 23 14.68 1.48 -0.80
C SER A 23 15.51 0.28 -0.35
N SER A 24 14.88 -0.78 0.15
CA SER A 24 15.57 -2.03 0.53
C SER A 24 16.19 -2.68 -0.71
N LEU A 25 15.46 -2.77 -1.82
CA LEU A 25 15.99 -3.24 -3.11
C LEU A 25 17.20 -2.43 -3.59
N LEU A 26 17.17 -1.10 -3.42
CA LEU A 26 18.31 -0.24 -3.74
C LEU A 26 19.53 -0.59 -2.88
N HIS A 27 19.35 -0.77 -1.57
CA HIS A 27 20.44 -1.19 -0.68
C HIS A 27 20.99 -2.58 -1.03
N ALA A 28 20.15 -3.52 -1.45
CA ALA A 28 20.62 -4.82 -1.94
C ALA A 28 21.47 -4.67 -3.21
N SER A 29 21.03 -3.84 -4.16
CA SER A 29 21.80 -3.55 -5.38
C SER A 29 23.17 -2.93 -5.06
N GLN A 30 23.20 -1.95 -4.15
CA GLN A 30 24.43 -1.32 -3.68
C GLN A 30 25.35 -2.29 -2.93
N ALA A 31 24.80 -3.18 -2.10
CA ALA A 31 25.57 -4.22 -1.43
C ALA A 31 26.21 -5.19 -2.44
N VAL A 32 25.50 -5.59 -3.49
CA VAL A 32 26.07 -6.45 -4.55
C VAL A 32 27.18 -5.73 -5.31
N ALA A 33 27.01 -4.44 -5.63
CA ALA A 33 28.05 -3.64 -6.27
C ALA A 33 29.30 -3.52 -5.38
N ALA A 34 29.13 -3.16 -4.11
CA ALA A 34 30.23 -3.07 -3.14
C ALA A 34 30.94 -4.42 -2.94
N LEU A 35 30.21 -5.54 -2.98
CA LEU A 35 30.80 -6.88 -2.92
C LEU A 35 31.65 -7.21 -4.15
N ALA A 36 31.23 -6.76 -5.34
CA ALA A 36 31.99 -6.95 -6.58
C ALA A 36 33.31 -6.16 -6.55
N GLU A 37 33.30 -4.95 -6.00
CA GLU A 37 34.49 -4.12 -5.82
C GLU A 37 35.41 -4.65 -4.71
N LEU A 38 34.84 -5.15 -3.61
CA LEU A 38 35.60 -5.83 -2.56
C LEU A 38 36.37 -7.05 -3.10
N LYS A 39 35.74 -7.84 -3.98
CA LYS A 39 36.40 -8.97 -4.65
C LYS A 39 37.53 -8.55 -5.60
N ARG A 40 37.54 -7.30 -6.07
CA ARG A 40 38.60 -6.72 -6.89
C ARG A 40 39.75 -6.12 -6.07
N GLY A 41 39.63 -6.09 -4.74
CA GLY A 41 40.67 -5.61 -3.83
C GLY A 41 40.53 -4.16 -3.38
N GLU A 42 39.39 -3.51 -3.64
CA GLU A 42 39.09 -2.17 -3.11
C GLU A 42 38.51 -2.23 -1.68
N GLU A 43 38.83 -1.22 -0.87
CA GLU A 43 38.38 -1.07 0.52
C GLU A 43 36.89 -0.62 0.61
N MET A 44 35.98 -1.47 0.13
CA MET A 44 34.52 -1.23 0.17
C MET A 44 33.81 -2.02 1.28
N LYS A 45 34.57 -2.59 2.23
CA LYS A 45 34.04 -3.46 3.30
C LYS A 45 32.99 -2.76 4.17
N HIS A 46 33.26 -1.52 4.55
CA HIS A 46 32.34 -0.74 5.39
C HIS A 46 31.03 -0.42 4.65
N GLN A 47 31.11 -0.08 3.36
CA GLN A 47 29.96 0.23 2.53
C GLN A 47 29.09 -1.02 2.29
N PHE A 48 29.73 -2.17 2.04
CA PHE A 48 29.05 -3.45 1.97
C PHE A 48 28.30 -3.78 3.26
N GLU A 49 28.97 -3.67 4.42
CA GLU A 49 28.34 -3.97 5.71
C GLU A 49 27.16 -3.03 6.01
N MET A 50 27.33 -1.73 5.71
CA MET A 50 26.27 -0.73 5.86
C MET A 50 25.07 -1.06 4.96
N HIS A 51 25.28 -1.28 3.67
CA HIS A 51 24.19 -1.58 2.73
C HIS A 51 23.51 -2.92 3.02
N ALA A 52 24.27 -3.94 3.43
CA ALA A 52 23.72 -5.21 3.87
C ALA A 52 22.85 -5.06 5.13
N ARG A 53 23.34 -4.30 6.13
CA ARG A 53 22.56 -4.02 7.35
C ARG A 53 21.27 -3.27 7.04
N ASN A 54 21.36 -2.21 6.22
CA ASN A 54 20.19 -1.41 5.84
C ASN A 54 19.18 -2.21 5.02
N PHE A 55 19.64 -3.15 4.19
CA PHE A 55 18.76 -4.07 3.48
C PHE A 55 17.98 -4.98 4.45
N TYR A 56 18.66 -5.65 5.38
CA TYR A 56 18.00 -6.55 6.32
C TYR A 56 17.06 -5.80 7.27
N GLN A 57 17.48 -4.63 7.78
CA GLN A 57 16.66 -3.78 8.63
C GLN A 57 15.43 -3.27 7.87
N GLY A 58 15.60 -2.75 6.65
CA GLY A 58 14.48 -2.27 5.83
C GLY A 58 13.48 -3.37 5.49
N LEU A 59 13.96 -4.60 5.24
CA LEU A 59 13.10 -5.75 5.01
C LEU A 59 12.33 -6.16 6.27
N GLU A 60 12.97 -6.15 7.45
CA GLU A 60 12.30 -6.43 8.73
C GLU A 60 11.18 -5.42 8.99
N GLU A 61 11.49 -4.12 8.89
CA GLU A 61 10.53 -3.03 9.12
C GLU A 61 9.35 -3.09 8.13
N ALA A 62 9.63 -3.33 6.85
CA ALA A 62 8.58 -3.48 5.83
C ALA A 62 7.70 -4.71 6.07
N THR A 63 8.30 -5.84 6.48
CA THR A 63 7.56 -7.09 6.76
C THR A 63 6.67 -6.95 7.99
N VAL A 64 7.16 -6.30 9.05
CA VAL A 64 6.37 -5.99 10.25
C VAL A 64 5.24 -5.03 9.91
N SER A 65 5.50 -4.00 9.12
CA SER A 65 4.49 -3.02 8.68
C SER A 65 3.39 -3.67 7.85
N LEU A 66 3.75 -4.53 6.89
CA LEU A 66 2.78 -5.32 6.10
C LEU A 66 1.96 -6.26 6.98
N ARG A 67 2.60 -6.96 7.91
CA ARG A 67 1.88 -7.85 8.84
C ARG A 67 0.86 -7.08 9.68
N ASN A 68 1.24 -5.90 10.18
CA ASN A 68 0.34 -5.06 10.94
C ASN A 68 -0.81 -4.57 10.07
N GLU A 69 -0.56 -4.16 8.82
CA GLU A 69 -1.60 -3.73 7.89
C GLU A 69 -2.57 -4.87 7.52
N ILE A 70 -2.08 -6.09 7.31
CA ILE A 70 -2.92 -7.29 7.10
C ILE A 70 -3.79 -7.55 8.33
N LYS A 71 -3.22 -7.48 9.54
CA LYS A 71 -3.98 -7.64 10.77
C LYS A 71 -5.05 -6.55 10.91
N PHE A 72 -4.72 -5.31 10.58
CA PHE A 72 -5.70 -4.21 10.55
C PHE A 72 -6.81 -4.45 9.52
N LEU A 73 -6.48 -4.97 8.33
CA LEU A 73 -7.47 -5.35 7.34
C LEU A 73 -8.40 -6.43 7.90
N ASP A 74 -7.85 -7.52 8.45
CA ASP A 74 -8.61 -8.62 9.05
C ASP A 74 -9.54 -8.15 10.19
N ASP A 75 -9.03 -7.31 11.10
CA ASP A 75 -9.82 -6.73 12.20
C ASP A 75 -10.95 -5.79 11.72
N ASN A 76 -10.81 -5.22 10.51
CA ASN A 76 -11.79 -4.32 9.91
C ASN A 76 -12.65 -4.97 8.81
N VAL A 77 -12.40 -6.23 8.45
CA VAL A 77 -13.28 -7.02 7.58
C VAL A 77 -14.53 -7.37 8.38
N GLY A 78 -15.67 -6.79 7.99
CA GLY A 78 -16.97 -7.03 8.61
C GLY A 78 -17.52 -5.88 9.47
N THR A 79 -16.67 -4.96 9.93
CA THR A 79 -17.12 -3.78 10.69
C THR A 79 -17.20 -2.52 9.85
N ARG A 80 -16.19 -2.19 9.02
CA ARG A 80 -16.13 -0.87 8.36
C ARG A 80 -15.53 -0.77 6.95
N LEU A 81 -14.73 -1.71 6.45
CA LEU A 81 -13.88 -1.38 5.29
C LEU A 81 -14.15 -2.02 3.94
N LEU A 82 -14.68 -3.23 3.86
CA LEU A 82 -14.91 -3.87 2.57
C LEU A 82 -16.17 -4.72 2.67
N PRO A 83 -17.15 -4.55 1.77
CA PRO A 83 -18.25 -5.50 1.70
C PRO A 83 -17.66 -6.89 1.41
N ILE A 84 -18.09 -7.87 2.22
CA ILE A 84 -17.62 -9.25 2.27
C ILE A 84 -17.44 -9.80 0.85
N ASN A 85 -16.19 -9.89 0.39
CA ASN A 85 -15.74 -10.63 -0.80
C ASN A 85 -16.75 -10.70 -1.97
N VAL A 86 -17.44 -9.59 -2.26
CA VAL A 86 -18.43 -9.54 -3.33
C VAL A 86 -17.75 -8.89 -4.51
N ASN A 87 -17.63 -9.69 -5.58
CA ASN A 87 -17.40 -9.25 -6.95
C ASN A 87 -17.96 -7.84 -7.16
N LYS A 88 -17.14 -6.97 -7.75
CA LYS A 88 -17.41 -5.57 -8.12
C LYS A 88 -18.76 -5.47 -8.87
N LYS A 89 -19.87 -5.51 -8.15
CA LYS A 89 -21.22 -5.34 -8.70
C LYS A 89 -21.43 -3.86 -8.93
N ALA A 90 -22.18 -3.54 -9.97
CA ALA A 90 -22.44 -2.19 -10.45
C ALA A 90 -23.17 -1.35 -9.39
N SER A 91 -22.42 -0.77 -8.46
CA SER A 91 -22.94 0.13 -7.43
C SER A 91 -23.58 1.39 -8.02
N ASP A 92 -23.20 1.75 -9.25
CA ASP A 92 -23.66 2.98 -9.91
C ASP A 92 -25.12 2.88 -10.40
N GLN A 93 -25.68 1.67 -10.57
CA GLN A 93 -27.02 1.49 -11.13
C GLN A 93 -28.15 1.93 -10.18
N ASP A 94 -27.92 1.80 -8.87
CA ASP A 94 -28.93 2.14 -7.86
C ASP A 94 -29.02 3.65 -7.64
N ASP A 95 -27.87 4.34 -7.59
CA ASP A 95 -27.80 5.80 -7.43
C ASP A 95 -28.37 6.53 -8.66
N ASP A 96 -28.13 6.02 -9.87
CA ASP A 96 -28.64 6.61 -11.11
C ASP A 96 -30.18 6.55 -11.17
N LYS A 97 -30.78 5.42 -10.80
CA LYS A 97 -32.25 5.29 -10.73
C LYS A 97 -32.86 6.16 -9.65
N LEU A 98 -32.20 6.28 -8.50
CA LEU A 98 -32.68 7.13 -7.41
C LEU A 98 -32.67 8.62 -7.81
N ARG A 99 -31.62 9.05 -8.50
CA ARG A 99 -31.51 10.41 -9.05
C ARG A 99 -32.55 10.67 -10.13
N GLU A 100 -32.81 9.70 -11.01
CA GLU A 100 -33.86 9.80 -12.01
C GLU A 100 -35.24 9.97 -11.36
N GLN A 101 -35.55 9.18 -10.32
CA GLN A 101 -36.81 9.31 -9.59
C GLN A 101 -36.94 10.65 -8.84
N LEU A 102 -35.86 11.14 -8.22
CA LEU A 102 -35.84 12.45 -7.57
C LEU A 102 -36.08 13.58 -8.58
N THR A 103 -35.47 13.49 -9.76
CA THR A 103 -35.64 14.47 -10.84
C THR A 103 -37.07 14.49 -11.37
N LEU A 104 -37.69 13.32 -11.50
CA LEU A 104 -39.11 13.21 -11.87
C LEU A 104 -40.02 13.79 -10.78
N LEU A 105 -39.71 13.56 -9.51
CA LEU A 105 -40.48 14.08 -8.38
C LEU A 105 -40.40 15.60 -8.28
N GLU A 106 -39.20 16.18 -8.50
CA GLU A 106 -39.00 17.63 -8.54
C GLU A 106 -39.77 18.28 -9.69
N LYS A 107 -39.90 17.60 -10.82
CA LYS A 107 -40.64 18.08 -11.99
C LYS A 107 -42.16 18.07 -11.80
N GLU A 108 -42.69 17.17 -10.98
CA GLU A 108 -44.13 17.10 -10.65
C GLU A 108 -44.51 18.02 -9.47
N LEU A 109 -43.53 18.48 -8.68
CA LEU A 109 -43.73 19.44 -7.60
C LEU A 109 -43.58 20.92 -8.02
N SER A 110 -43.11 21.18 -9.25
CA SER A 110 -43.03 22.51 -9.88
C SER A 110 -44.25 22.82 -10.73
#